data_AF-A0A8D1M1K5-F1
#
_entry.id   AF-A0A8D1M1K5-F1
#
_cell.length_a   1.000
_cell.length_b   1.000
_cell.length_c   1.000
_cell.angle_alpha   90.00
_cell.angle_beta   90.00
_cell.angle_gamma   90.00
#
_symmetry.space_group_name_H-M   'P 1'
#
loop_
_entity.id
_entity.type
_entity.pdbx_description
1 polymer ?
#
loop_
_entity_poly.entity_id
_entity_poly.type
_entity_poly.pdbx_seq_one_letter_code
_entity_poly.pdbx_strand_id
1 'polypeptide(L)'
;MSRELQDVDLAEVKPLVEKGEEQDIETLHGSIHVTLCGTPKGNRPVILTYHDIGMNHKTCYNPLFNSEDMQEITQHFAVCHVDAPGQQDGAASFPAGYMYPSMDQLAEMLPGVLHQFGLKSIIGMGTGAGAYILTRFALNNPEMVEGLVLINVNPCAEGWMDWAASKISGWTQALPDMVVSHLFGKEEMQNNVEVVHTYRQHIINDMNPGNLHLFINAYNSRRDLEIERPMPGAHTVTLQCPALLVVGDNSPAVDAVVECNSKLDPTKTTLLKMADCGGLPQISQVSHTCPHSPGGHSPLSAVPSASMTRLMRSRTASGSSVTSLEGARSRSHTSEGVRSRSHTSEGARLDIIPNSGGTRNSAGPNSAEVSC
;
A
#
# COMPACT_ATOMS: atom_id res chain seq x y z
N MET A 1 24.53 -12.91 43.50
CA MET A 1 24.86 -13.10 42.07
C MET A 1 23.81 -12.37 41.27
N SER A 2 24.03 -11.08 41.04
CA SER A 2 23.16 -10.22 40.25
C SER A 2 23.61 -10.37 38.80
N ARG A 3 22.74 -10.83 37.91
CA ARG A 3 23.00 -10.81 36.47
C ARG A 3 22.75 -9.38 35.99
N GLU A 4 23.81 -8.74 35.50
CA GLU A 4 23.73 -7.46 34.79
C GLU A 4 22.86 -7.67 33.54
N LEU A 5 21.81 -6.85 33.46
CA LEU A 5 21.02 -6.64 32.24
C LEU A 5 21.94 -5.95 31.24
N GLN A 6 22.24 -6.61 30.13
CA GLN A 6 22.81 -5.92 28.98
C GLN A 6 21.69 -5.11 28.35
N ASP A 7 21.78 -3.78 28.49
CA ASP A 7 21.02 -2.84 27.68
C ASP A 7 21.28 -3.20 26.21
N VAL A 8 20.21 -3.55 25.50
CA VAL A 8 20.23 -3.59 24.04
C VAL A 8 20.25 -2.13 23.61
N ASP A 9 21.46 -1.61 23.49
CA ASP A 9 21.72 -0.32 22.89
C ASP A 9 21.07 -0.33 21.51
N LEU A 10 19.99 0.43 21.36
CA LEU A 10 19.54 0.88 20.04
C LEU A 10 20.75 1.62 19.49
N ALA A 11 21.61 0.90 18.77
CA ALA A 11 22.75 1.47 18.11
C ALA A 11 22.26 2.76 17.48
N GLU A 12 22.86 3.87 17.89
CA GLU A 12 22.59 5.20 17.38
C GLU A 12 22.94 5.17 15.89
N VAL A 13 22.02 4.62 15.08
CA VAL A 13 22.13 4.60 13.64
C VAL A 13 21.99 6.06 13.29
N LYS A 14 23.14 6.70 13.01
CA LYS A 14 23.16 8.03 12.39
C LYS A 14 22.09 8.02 11.30
N PRO A 15 21.09 8.92 11.34
CA PRO A 15 20.08 8.94 10.31
C PRO A 15 20.79 9.11 8.97
N LEU A 16 20.68 8.09 8.11
CA LEU A 16 21.29 8.10 6.77
C LEU A 16 20.42 8.92 5.80
N VAL A 17 19.17 9.20 6.18
CA VAL A 17 18.28 10.16 5.52
C VAL A 17 18.57 11.56 6.06
N GLU A 18 18.64 12.56 5.17
CA GLU A 18 18.73 13.98 5.53
C GLU A 18 17.68 14.32 6.60
N LYS A 19 18.08 15.08 7.63
CA LYS A 19 17.15 15.53 8.68
C LYS A 19 15.98 16.25 8.01
N GLY A 20 14.79 15.65 8.10
CA GLY A 20 13.59 16.18 7.45
C GLY A 20 13.16 17.53 8.03
N GLU A 21 12.51 18.34 7.20
CA GLU A 21 11.84 19.57 7.63
C GLU A 21 10.48 19.21 8.23
N GLU A 22 10.35 19.40 9.54
CA GLU A 22 9.09 19.21 10.27
C GLU A 22 8.22 20.47 10.15
N GLN A 23 6.94 20.29 9.83
CA GLN A 23 5.99 21.38 9.69
C GLN A 23 4.59 20.96 10.17
N ASP A 24 3.93 21.85 10.90
CA ASP A 24 2.50 21.75 11.17
C ASP A 24 1.72 22.49 10.07
N ILE A 25 0.82 21.76 9.40
CA ILE A 25 0.02 22.29 8.29
C ILE A 25 -1.42 22.44 8.75
N GLU A 26 -1.94 23.67 8.72
CA GLU A 26 -3.34 23.95 8.96
C GLU A 26 -4.20 23.43 7.80
N THR A 27 -5.20 22.60 8.12
CA THR A 27 -6.11 22.01 7.14
C THR A 27 -7.57 22.29 7.51
N LEU A 28 -8.50 21.77 6.70
CA LEU A 28 -9.95 21.91 6.95
C LEU A 28 -10.39 21.35 8.32
N HIS A 29 -9.69 20.33 8.83
CA HIS A 29 -10.09 19.59 10.04
C HIS A 29 -9.06 19.72 11.17
N GLY A 30 -8.35 20.86 11.20
CA GLY A 30 -7.30 21.17 12.17
C GLY A 30 -5.90 20.98 11.60
N SER A 31 -4.89 21.07 12.47
CA SER A 31 -3.50 20.95 12.08
C SER A 31 -3.06 19.49 11.93
N ILE A 32 -2.23 19.21 10.92
CA ILE A 32 -1.58 17.92 10.70
C ILE A 32 -0.07 18.11 10.67
N HIS A 33 0.65 17.28 11.44
CA HIS A 33 2.10 17.34 11.51
C HIS A 33 2.71 16.49 10.40
N VAL A 34 3.72 17.03 9.72
CA VAL A 34 4.41 16.34 8.64
C VAL A 34 5.92 16.54 8.71
N THR A 35 6.66 15.54 8.25
CA THR A 35 8.12 15.59 8.10
C THR A 35 8.47 15.37 6.64
N LEU A 36 9.02 16.38 5.96
CA LEU A 36 9.48 16.28 4.58
C LEU A 36 10.98 15.97 4.53
N CYS A 37 11.32 14.79 4.03
CA CYS A 37 12.70 14.32 3.84
C CYS A 37 13.09 14.43 2.36
N GLY A 38 14.17 15.16 2.09
CA GLY A 38 14.66 15.44 0.74
C GLY A 38 13.84 16.49 -0.03
N THR A 39 14.31 16.89 -1.21
CA THR A 39 13.68 17.96 -2.00
C THR A 39 12.79 17.40 -3.11
N PRO A 40 11.49 17.78 -3.20
CA PRO A 40 10.64 17.44 -4.34
C PRO A 40 11.23 17.95 -5.67
N LYS A 41 11.29 17.09 -6.70
CA LYS A 41 11.94 17.39 -7.99
C LYS A 41 10.94 17.44 -9.15
N GLY A 42 10.64 18.63 -9.65
CA GLY A 42 9.82 18.83 -10.85
C GLY A 42 8.43 18.21 -10.73
N ASN A 43 8.02 17.40 -11.72
CA ASN A 43 6.74 16.67 -11.72
C ASN A 43 6.87 15.22 -11.21
N ARG A 44 7.92 14.89 -10.45
CA ARG A 44 8.02 13.56 -9.82
C ARG A 44 7.05 13.50 -8.64
N PRO A 45 6.33 12.38 -8.45
CA PRO A 45 5.50 12.22 -7.27
C PRO A 45 6.36 12.19 -6.00
N VAL A 46 5.77 12.55 -4.87
CA VAL A 46 6.38 12.39 -3.55
C VAL A 46 5.87 11.08 -2.94
N ILE A 47 6.73 10.37 -2.21
CA ILE A 47 6.28 9.22 -1.41
C ILE A 47 5.61 9.78 -0.16
N LEU A 48 4.30 9.60 -0.03
CA LEU A 48 3.55 10.07 1.14
C LEU A 48 3.21 8.88 2.03
N THR A 49 3.61 8.93 3.30
CA THR A 49 3.37 7.83 4.24
C THR A 49 2.31 8.17 5.28
N TYR A 50 1.45 7.22 5.65
CA TYR A 50 0.45 7.40 6.71
C TYR A 50 0.44 6.18 7.63
N HIS A 51 0.72 6.38 8.91
CA HIS A 51 0.95 5.29 9.87
C HIS A 51 -0.35 4.64 10.38
N ASP A 52 -0.20 3.53 11.12
CA ASP A 52 -1.31 2.85 11.78
C ASP A 52 -1.57 3.39 13.21
N ILE A 53 -2.67 2.95 13.83
CA ILE A 53 -2.99 3.28 15.23
C ILE A 53 -1.89 2.80 16.18
N GLY A 54 -1.57 3.62 17.19
CA GLY A 54 -0.55 3.29 18.19
C GLY A 54 0.88 3.35 17.67
N MET A 55 1.09 4.02 16.55
CA MET A 55 2.38 4.40 16.01
C MET A 55 2.36 5.87 15.58
N ASN A 56 3.51 6.37 15.19
CA ASN A 56 3.68 7.57 14.37
C ASN A 56 4.61 7.24 13.18
N HIS A 57 4.99 8.22 12.37
CA HIS A 57 5.87 7.96 11.23
C HIS A 57 7.22 7.36 11.63
N LYS A 58 7.76 7.74 12.79
CA LYS A 58 9.06 7.26 13.23
C LYS A 58 9.00 5.77 13.53
N THR A 59 8.05 5.33 14.34
CA THR A 59 7.91 3.91 14.65
C THR A 59 7.41 3.09 13.47
N CYS A 60 6.50 3.64 12.66
CA CYS A 60 5.93 2.89 11.53
C CYS A 60 6.89 2.77 10.33
N TYR A 61 7.73 3.79 10.05
CA TYR A 61 8.45 3.89 8.78
C TYR A 61 9.96 4.15 8.87
N ASN A 62 10.50 4.70 9.96
CA ASN A 62 11.96 4.91 10.03
C ASN A 62 12.76 3.61 9.84
N PRO A 63 12.36 2.43 10.41
CA PRO A 63 13.08 1.19 10.15
C PRO A 63 13.20 0.87 8.66
N LEU A 64 12.13 1.08 7.89
CA LEU A 64 12.10 0.85 6.45
C LEU A 64 12.95 1.89 5.71
N PHE A 65 12.67 3.18 5.88
CA PHE A 65 13.27 4.25 5.08
C PHE A 65 14.73 4.53 5.41
N ASN A 66 15.23 4.08 6.58
CA ASN A 66 16.65 4.13 6.93
C ASN A 66 17.43 2.86 6.53
N SER A 67 16.76 1.81 6.05
CA SER A 67 17.44 0.61 5.56
C SER A 67 18.28 0.91 4.31
N GLU A 68 19.42 0.21 4.15
CA GLU A 68 20.33 0.42 3.03
C GLU A 68 19.64 0.25 1.66
N ASP A 69 18.80 -0.77 1.51
CA ASP A 69 18.09 -1.01 0.26
C ASP A 69 17.10 0.12 -0.10
N MET A 70 16.48 0.76 0.89
CA MET A 70 15.54 1.87 0.64
C MET A 70 16.25 3.16 0.24
N GLN A 71 17.56 3.28 0.46
CA GLN A 71 18.31 4.48 0.08
C GLN A 71 18.33 4.69 -1.43
N GLU A 72 18.43 3.61 -2.23
CA GLU A 72 18.39 3.72 -3.69
C GLU A 72 17.08 4.37 -4.18
N ILE A 73 16.00 4.14 -3.44
CA ILE A 73 14.68 4.71 -3.72
C ILE A 73 14.60 6.15 -3.24
N THR A 74 14.97 6.42 -1.98
CA THR A 74 14.84 7.75 -1.37
C THR A 74 15.80 8.78 -1.95
N GLN A 75 16.86 8.37 -2.64
CA GLN A 75 17.70 9.29 -3.43
C GLN A 75 16.97 9.93 -4.63
N HIS A 76 15.91 9.27 -5.13
CA HIS A 76 15.20 9.70 -6.33
C HIS A 76 13.86 10.38 -6.06
N PHE A 77 13.31 10.20 -4.87
CA PHE A 77 12.00 10.69 -4.44
C PHE A 77 12.13 11.39 -3.09
N ALA A 78 11.48 12.55 -2.95
CA ALA A 78 11.24 13.11 -1.63
C ALA A 78 10.19 12.24 -0.91
N VAL A 79 10.28 12.21 0.42
CA VAL A 79 9.37 11.44 1.28
C VAL A 79 8.68 12.42 2.23
N CYS A 80 7.34 12.43 2.22
CA CYS A 80 6.53 13.22 3.14
C CYS A 80 5.88 12.26 4.13
N HIS A 81 6.36 12.28 5.35
CA HIS A 81 5.79 11.52 6.45
C HIS A 81 4.66 12.31 7.09
N VAL A 82 3.48 11.71 7.22
CA VAL A 82 2.32 12.32 7.86
C VAL A 82 2.08 11.65 9.20
N ASP A 83 2.03 12.45 10.26
CA ASP A 83 1.54 12.02 11.56
C ASP A 83 0.07 12.40 11.71
N ALA A 84 -0.75 11.42 12.07
CA ALA A 84 -2.15 11.65 12.37
C ALA A 84 -2.27 12.67 13.52
N PRO A 85 -3.33 13.50 13.54
CA PRO A 85 -3.47 14.57 14.52
C PRO A 85 -3.24 14.12 15.97
N GLY A 86 -2.27 14.75 16.64
CA GLY A 86 -1.95 14.48 18.03
C GLY A 86 -1.19 13.17 18.28
N GLN A 87 -0.70 12.50 17.23
CA GLN A 87 0.14 11.29 17.32
C GLN A 87 1.64 11.59 17.12
N GLN A 88 2.01 12.81 16.73
CA GLN A 88 3.41 13.23 16.64
C GLN A 88 4.08 13.27 18.03
N ASP A 89 5.41 13.17 18.05
CA ASP A 89 6.18 13.20 19.30
C ASP A 89 5.93 14.49 20.08
N GLY A 90 5.68 14.37 21.39
CA GLY A 90 5.44 15.52 22.27
C GLY A 90 4.11 16.25 22.03
N ALA A 91 3.17 15.65 21.29
CA ALA A 91 1.86 16.24 21.05
C ALA A 91 1.10 16.56 22.36
N ALA A 92 0.61 17.79 22.45
CA ALA A 92 -0.26 18.21 23.55
C ALA A 92 -1.60 17.44 23.51
N SER A 93 -2.18 17.18 24.68
CA SER A 93 -3.49 16.55 24.76
C SER A 93 -4.56 17.48 24.19
N PHE A 94 -5.44 16.93 23.36
CA PHE A 94 -6.65 17.64 22.96
C PHE A 94 -7.56 17.93 24.16
N PRO A 95 -8.34 19.03 24.13
CA PRO A 95 -9.26 19.35 25.21
C PRO A 95 -10.35 18.29 25.37
N ALA A 96 -10.92 18.19 26.57
CA ALA A 96 -12.05 17.30 26.81
C ALA A 96 -13.23 17.64 25.89
N GLY A 97 -13.82 16.63 25.25
CA GLY A 97 -14.90 16.80 24.28
C GLY A 97 -14.43 17.24 22.88
N TYR A 98 -13.13 17.22 22.60
CA TYR A 98 -12.62 17.46 21.25
C TYR A 98 -13.22 16.46 20.25
N MET A 99 -13.76 16.99 19.16
CA MET A 99 -14.31 16.20 18.06
C MET A 99 -13.17 15.82 17.11
N TYR A 100 -12.57 14.65 17.34
CA TYR A 100 -11.49 14.15 16.52
C TYR A 100 -11.97 13.84 15.09
N PRO A 101 -11.17 14.12 14.05
CA PRO A 101 -11.57 13.86 12.66
C PRO A 101 -11.89 12.38 12.42
N SER A 102 -12.97 12.10 11.67
CA SER A 102 -13.28 10.76 11.18
C SER A 102 -12.23 10.29 10.17
N MET A 103 -12.21 9.00 9.82
CA MET A 103 -11.28 8.49 8.79
C MET A 103 -11.45 9.18 7.43
N ASP A 104 -12.69 9.54 7.07
CA ASP A 104 -12.95 10.30 5.85
C ASP A 104 -12.41 11.73 5.95
N GLN A 105 -12.60 12.38 7.10
CA GLN A 105 -12.06 13.73 7.34
C GLN A 105 -10.53 13.74 7.37
N LEU A 106 -9.88 12.72 7.94
CA LEU A 106 -8.42 12.57 7.88
C LEU A 106 -7.92 12.47 6.43
N ALA A 107 -8.65 11.79 5.55
CA ALA A 107 -8.33 11.73 4.13
C ALA A 107 -8.51 13.09 3.43
N GLU A 108 -9.50 13.89 3.84
CA GLU A 108 -9.74 15.25 3.35
C GLU A 108 -8.68 16.27 3.79
N MET A 109 -7.83 15.95 4.77
CA MET A 109 -6.70 16.80 5.17
C MET A 109 -5.53 16.73 4.15
N LEU A 110 -5.40 15.61 3.43
CA LEU A 110 -4.25 15.34 2.56
C LEU A 110 -4.10 16.28 1.35
N PRO A 111 -5.18 16.72 0.66
CA PRO A 111 -5.06 17.78 -0.35
C PRO A 111 -4.35 19.04 0.16
N GLY A 112 -4.59 19.42 1.42
CA GLY A 112 -3.94 20.57 2.05
C GLY A 112 -2.43 20.39 2.20
N VAL A 113 -1.98 19.18 2.55
CA VAL A 113 -0.56 18.81 2.61
C VAL A 113 0.09 18.91 1.23
N LEU A 114 -0.54 18.37 0.20
CA LEU A 114 -0.03 18.45 -1.19
C LEU A 114 0.05 19.90 -1.66
N HIS A 115 -0.98 20.71 -1.39
CA HIS A 115 -0.99 22.13 -1.74
C HIS A 115 0.14 22.88 -1.04
N GLN A 116 0.36 22.66 0.26
CA GLN A 116 1.37 23.38 1.04
C GLN A 116 2.78 23.25 0.44
N PHE A 117 3.11 22.06 -0.09
CA PHE A 117 4.41 21.80 -0.73
C PHE A 117 4.39 21.92 -2.27
N GLY A 118 3.27 22.34 -2.86
CA GLY A 118 3.13 22.48 -4.31
C GLY A 118 3.22 21.15 -5.08
N LEU A 119 2.80 20.05 -4.46
CA LEU A 119 2.86 18.70 -5.01
C LEU A 119 1.68 18.44 -5.95
N LYS A 120 1.95 17.79 -7.08
CA LYS A 120 0.91 17.41 -8.05
C LYS A 120 0.28 16.06 -7.74
N SER A 121 1.11 15.13 -7.27
CA SER A 121 0.72 13.74 -7.08
C SER A 121 1.64 13.03 -6.09
N ILE A 122 1.14 11.94 -5.51
CA ILE A 122 1.87 11.11 -4.55
C ILE A 122 1.88 9.63 -4.96
N ILE A 123 2.87 8.92 -4.43
CA ILE A 123 2.82 7.47 -4.25
C ILE A 123 2.56 7.25 -2.77
N GLY A 124 1.39 6.72 -2.43
CA GLY A 124 0.98 6.56 -1.03
C GLY A 124 1.49 5.25 -0.45
N MET A 125 2.01 5.27 0.77
CA MET A 125 2.34 4.08 1.55
C MET A 125 1.64 4.15 2.90
N GLY A 126 0.67 3.27 3.14
CA GLY A 126 -0.14 3.29 4.35
C GLY A 126 -0.13 1.95 5.06
N THR A 127 -0.20 1.97 6.38
CA THR A 127 -0.33 0.78 7.23
C THR A 127 -1.63 0.86 8.04
N GLY A 128 -2.45 -0.20 8.02
CA GLY A 128 -3.71 -0.29 8.78
C GLY A 128 -4.63 0.91 8.58
N ALA A 129 -4.81 1.73 9.62
CA ALA A 129 -5.58 2.97 9.55
C ALA A 129 -5.07 3.92 8.45
N GLY A 130 -3.76 4.10 8.31
CA GLY A 130 -3.17 4.89 7.24
C GLY A 130 -3.42 4.30 5.86
N ALA A 131 -3.46 2.97 5.72
CA ALA A 131 -3.82 2.31 4.46
C ALA A 131 -5.28 2.61 4.08
N TYR A 132 -6.20 2.59 5.06
CA TYR A 132 -7.60 2.97 4.86
C TYR A 132 -7.70 4.45 4.43
N ILE A 133 -7.05 5.36 5.14
CA ILE A 133 -7.08 6.81 4.89
C ILE A 133 -6.55 7.12 3.48
N LEU A 134 -5.41 6.55 3.10
CA LEU A 134 -4.84 6.74 1.75
C LEU A 134 -5.72 6.14 0.65
N THR A 135 -6.39 5.02 0.93
CA THR A 135 -7.35 4.44 -0.03
C THR A 135 -8.55 5.37 -0.21
N ARG A 136 -9.13 5.90 0.87
CA ARG A 136 -10.22 6.88 0.80
C ARG A 136 -9.78 8.15 0.05
N PHE A 137 -8.58 8.65 0.34
CA PHE A 137 -8.01 9.80 -0.36
C PHE A 137 -7.89 9.56 -1.87
N ALA A 138 -7.42 8.39 -2.28
CA ALA A 138 -7.29 8.02 -3.70
C ALA A 138 -8.64 7.81 -4.40
N LEU A 139 -9.67 7.37 -3.68
CA LEU A 139 -11.04 7.32 -4.21
C LEU A 139 -11.61 8.72 -4.43
N ASN A 140 -11.31 9.66 -3.54
CA ASN A 140 -11.80 11.04 -3.59
C ASN A 140 -11.03 11.91 -4.61
N ASN A 141 -9.73 11.70 -4.76
CA ASN A 141 -8.82 12.52 -5.57
C ASN A 141 -7.91 11.63 -6.45
N PRO A 142 -8.47 10.85 -7.40
CA PRO A 142 -7.71 9.87 -8.17
C PRO A 142 -6.58 10.48 -9.01
N GLU A 143 -6.68 11.76 -9.38
CA GLU A 143 -5.66 12.50 -10.12
C GLU A 143 -4.42 12.85 -9.29
N MET A 144 -4.54 12.85 -7.96
CA MET A 144 -3.45 13.16 -7.03
C MET A 144 -2.67 11.91 -6.60
N VAL A 145 -3.08 10.70 -7.01
CA VAL A 145 -2.48 9.45 -6.54
C VAL A 145 -2.00 8.62 -7.73
N GLU A 146 -0.68 8.44 -7.85
CA GLU A 146 -0.10 7.63 -8.92
C GLU A 146 -0.05 6.13 -8.57
N GLY A 147 -0.04 5.79 -7.28
CA GLY A 147 -0.06 4.40 -6.82
C GLY A 147 -0.13 4.30 -5.30
N LEU A 148 -0.52 3.12 -4.82
CA LEU A 148 -0.65 2.84 -3.38
C LEU A 148 0.10 1.57 -2.99
N VAL A 149 0.76 1.61 -1.84
CA VAL A 149 1.25 0.46 -1.08
C VAL A 149 0.44 0.38 0.21
N LEU A 150 -0.38 -0.64 0.34
CA LEU A 150 -1.38 -0.80 1.40
C LEU A 150 -1.02 -2.00 2.26
N ILE A 151 -0.43 -1.74 3.43
CA ILE A 151 0.01 -2.75 4.38
C ILE A 151 -1.11 -2.97 5.39
N ASN A 152 -1.55 -4.22 5.59
CA ASN A 152 -2.59 -4.59 6.56
C ASN A 152 -3.90 -3.77 6.42
N VAL A 153 -4.29 -3.40 5.20
CA VAL A 153 -5.53 -2.65 4.97
C VAL A 153 -6.77 -3.47 5.36
N ASN A 154 -7.70 -2.84 6.07
CA ASN A 154 -9.04 -3.38 6.30
C ASN A 154 -10.10 -2.44 5.70
N PRO A 155 -10.74 -2.82 4.58
CA PRO A 155 -11.70 -1.96 3.88
C PRO A 155 -13.09 -1.96 4.51
N CYS A 156 -13.33 -2.77 5.55
CA CYS A 156 -14.64 -3.00 6.15
C CYS A 156 -14.78 -2.28 7.50
N ALA A 157 -16.01 -1.89 7.81
CA ALA A 157 -16.47 -1.27 9.05
C ALA A 157 -16.50 -2.24 10.23
N GLU A 158 -16.32 -3.54 9.99
CA GLU A 158 -16.18 -4.51 11.07
C GLU A 158 -15.05 -4.06 11.98
N GLY A 159 -15.45 -3.63 13.19
CA GLY A 159 -14.54 -3.29 14.25
C GLY A 159 -13.81 -4.57 14.64
N TRP A 160 -12.51 -4.47 14.82
CA TRP A 160 -11.69 -5.55 15.38
C TRP A 160 -12.05 -5.87 16.86
N MET A 161 -13.11 -5.24 17.39
CA MET A 161 -13.43 -5.03 18.80
C MET A 161 -14.60 -5.86 19.34
N ASP A 162 -15.00 -6.96 18.71
CA ASP A 162 -15.98 -7.89 19.32
C ASP A 162 -15.53 -8.38 20.73
N TRP A 163 -14.24 -8.26 21.07
CA TRP A 163 -13.70 -8.59 22.39
C TRP A 163 -13.61 -7.39 23.38
N ALA A 164 -13.51 -6.15 22.91
CA ALA A 164 -13.27 -4.96 23.75
C ALA A 164 -14.54 -4.38 24.39
N ALA A 165 -15.71 -4.69 23.83
CA ALA A 165 -17.02 -4.29 24.37
C ALA A 165 -17.24 -4.74 25.84
N SER A 166 -16.49 -5.74 26.31
CA SER A 166 -16.58 -6.27 27.68
C SER A 166 -15.67 -5.58 28.72
N LYS A 167 -14.76 -4.68 28.33
CA LYS A 167 -13.72 -4.11 29.22
C LYS A 167 -13.78 -2.59 29.43
N ILE A 168 -14.99 -2.03 29.47
CA ILE A 168 -15.24 -0.58 29.59
C ILE A 168 -14.71 0.00 30.92
N SER A 169 -14.59 -0.79 31.98
CA SER A 169 -14.02 -0.36 33.28
C SER A 169 -12.51 -0.69 33.37
N GLY A 170 -11.64 0.10 32.74
CA GLY A 170 -10.17 -0.08 32.83
C GLY A 170 -9.34 0.29 31.59
N TRP A 171 -9.93 1.01 30.64
CA TRP A 171 -9.42 1.15 29.27
C TRP A 171 -8.03 1.79 29.14
N THR A 172 -7.64 2.72 30.00
CA THR A 172 -6.30 3.34 29.94
C THR A 172 -5.18 2.34 30.24
N GLN A 173 -5.41 1.36 31.12
CA GLN A 173 -4.45 0.28 31.38
C GLN A 173 -4.46 -0.79 30.29
N ALA A 174 -5.57 -0.94 29.57
CA ALA A 174 -5.72 -1.92 28.50
C ALA A 174 -5.30 -1.39 27.11
N LEU A 175 -5.06 -0.08 26.96
CA LEU A 175 -4.81 0.54 25.65
C LEU A 175 -3.54 0.01 24.97
N PRO A 176 -2.38 -0.15 25.65
CA PRO A 176 -1.21 -0.76 25.02
C PRO A 176 -1.46 -2.21 24.61
N ASP A 177 -2.14 -3.01 25.44
CA ASP A 177 -2.50 -4.40 25.11
C ASP A 177 -3.42 -4.49 23.89
N MET A 178 -4.39 -3.58 23.84
CA MET A 178 -5.34 -3.43 22.75
C MET A 178 -4.61 -3.16 21.44
N VAL A 179 -3.79 -2.11 21.40
CA VAL A 179 -2.99 -1.78 20.20
C VAL A 179 -2.05 -2.93 19.82
N VAL A 180 -1.33 -3.52 20.77
CA VAL A 180 -0.43 -4.66 20.49
C VAL A 180 -1.18 -5.82 19.85
N SER A 181 -2.39 -6.15 20.31
CA SER A 181 -3.20 -7.22 19.71
C SER A 181 -3.75 -6.90 18.32
N HIS A 182 -3.85 -5.61 17.97
CA HIS A 182 -4.18 -5.16 16.61
C HIS A 182 -2.95 -5.24 15.70
N LEU A 183 -1.77 -4.91 16.22
CA LEU A 183 -0.52 -4.84 15.45
C LEU A 183 0.16 -6.19 15.24
N PHE A 184 0.01 -7.15 16.16
CA PHE A 184 0.78 -8.39 16.16
C PHE A 184 -0.10 -9.64 16.21
N GLY A 185 0.33 -10.69 15.49
CA GLY A 185 -0.31 -12.00 15.56
C GLY A 185 -0.10 -12.67 16.91
N LYS A 186 -1.01 -13.58 17.31
CA LYS A 186 -0.93 -14.28 18.61
C LYS A 186 0.39 -15.05 18.81
N GLU A 187 0.89 -15.67 17.75
CA GLU A 187 2.16 -16.41 17.80
C GLU A 187 3.35 -15.46 17.92
N GLU A 188 3.33 -14.34 17.20
CA GLU A 188 4.37 -13.31 17.28
C GLU A 188 4.44 -12.69 18.67
N MET A 189 3.28 -12.45 19.31
CA MET A 189 3.21 -11.98 20.69
C MET A 189 3.86 -12.94 21.71
N GLN A 190 3.91 -14.24 21.40
CA GLN A 190 4.52 -15.26 22.26
C GLN A 190 6.00 -15.48 21.94
N ASN A 191 6.35 -15.41 20.65
CA ASN A 191 7.68 -15.80 20.15
C ASN A 191 8.65 -14.62 20.01
N ASN A 192 8.14 -13.40 19.77
CA ASN A 192 8.95 -12.20 19.54
C ASN A 192 8.71 -11.15 20.63
N VAL A 193 8.94 -11.57 21.88
CA VAL A 193 8.60 -10.80 23.08
C VAL A 193 9.34 -9.46 23.13
N GLU A 194 10.57 -9.39 22.63
CA GLU A 194 11.37 -8.16 22.65
C GLU A 194 10.80 -7.06 21.75
N VAL A 195 10.48 -7.38 20.48
CA VAL A 195 9.85 -6.40 19.56
C VAL A 195 8.51 -5.94 20.12
N VAL A 196 7.69 -6.89 20.57
CA VAL A 196 6.38 -6.60 21.15
C VAL A 196 6.51 -5.74 22.42
N HIS A 197 7.52 -6.00 23.26
CA HIS A 197 7.80 -5.18 24.44
C HIS A 197 8.22 -3.76 24.06
N THR A 198 9.11 -3.60 23.07
CA THR A 198 9.54 -2.28 22.58
C THR A 198 8.36 -1.46 22.07
N TYR A 199 7.48 -2.05 21.26
CA TYR A 199 6.26 -1.39 20.79
C TYR A 199 5.31 -1.03 21.92
N ARG A 200 5.14 -1.93 22.89
CA ARG A 200 4.34 -1.66 24.08
C ARG A 200 4.90 -0.47 24.87
N GLN A 201 6.21 -0.40 25.08
CA GLN A 201 6.84 0.71 25.79
C GLN A 201 6.70 2.02 25.02
N HIS A 202 6.83 1.99 23.70
CA HIS A 202 6.58 3.17 22.86
C HIS A 202 5.16 3.72 23.06
N ILE A 203 4.14 2.87 23.01
CA ILE A 203 2.75 3.27 23.22
C ILE A 203 2.54 3.89 24.62
N ILE A 204 3.25 3.41 25.64
CA ILE A 204 3.12 3.90 27.02
C ILE A 204 3.86 5.22 27.25
N ASN A 205 5.08 5.34 26.72
CA ASN A 205 6.02 6.40 27.11
C ASN A 205 6.05 7.56 26.11
N ASP A 206 5.84 7.29 24.82
CA ASP A 206 6.09 8.27 23.76
C ASP A 206 4.80 8.82 23.15
N MET A 207 3.69 8.06 23.26
CA MET A 207 2.40 8.47 22.71
C MET A 207 1.52 9.16 23.75
N ASN A 208 0.73 10.14 23.31
CA ASN A 208 -0.29 10.76 24.15
C ASN A 208 -1.52 9.83 24.28
N PRO A 209 -1.83 9.30 25.48
CA PRO A 209 -2.88 8.29 25.61
C PRO A 209 -4.29 8.83 25.32
N GLY A 210 -4.53 10.12 25.59
CA GLY A 210 -5.81 10.77 25.30
C GLY A 210 -6.04 10.92 23.80
N ASN A 211 -5.02 11.41 23.08
CA ASN A 211 -5.09 11.59 21.64
C ASN A 211 -5.14 10.24 20.91
N LEU A 212 -4.37 9.25 21.38
CA LEU A 212 -4.37 7.90 20.80
C LEU A 212 -5.75 7.23 20.95
N HIS A 213 -6.41 7.39 22.10
CA HIS A 213 -7.77 6.90 22.28
C HIS A 213 -8.76 7.52 21.28
N LEU A 214 -8.63 8.82 20.99
CA LEU A 214 -9.45 9.48 19.97
C LEU A 214 -9.22 8.90 18.57
N PHE A 215 -7.95 8.66 18.19
CA PHE A 215 -7.61 8.09 16.89
C PHE A 215 -8.11 6.64 16.74
N ILE A 216 -7.96 5.81 17.78
CA ILE A 216 -8.49 4.44 17.82
C ILE A 216 -10.01 4.45 17.63
N ASN A 217 -10.73 5.34 18.34
CA ASN A 217 -12.18 5.44 18.21
C ASN A 217 -12.61 5.87 16.80
N ALA A 218 -11.89 6.80 16.20
CA ALA A 218 -12.15 7.21 14.83
C ALA A 218 -11.93 6.05 13.84
N TYR A 219 -10.87 5.24 14.02
CA TYR A 219 -10.63 4.06 13.18
C TYR A 219 -11.67 2.97 13.40
N ASN A 220 -12.12 2.75 14.63
CA ASN A 220 -13.16 1.75 14.94
C ASN A 220 -14.55 2.13 14.46
N SER A 221 -14.82 3.42 14.29
CA SER A 221 -16.08 3.95 13.76
C SER A 221 -16.04 4.21 12.26
N ARG A 222 -14.99 3.71 11.56
CA ARG A 222 -14.87 3.82 10.10
C ARG A 222 -16.04 3.10 9.42
N ARG A 223 -16.43 3.60 8.26
CA ARG A 223 -17.40 2.94 7.37
C ARG A 223 -16.70 2.03 6.37
N ASP A 224 -17.47 1.25 5.63
CA ASP A 224 -16.95 0.50 4.49
C ASP A 224 -16.34 1.47 3.45
N LEU A 225 -15.27 1.06 2.80
CA LEU A 225 -14.71 1.82 1.67
C LEU A 225 -15.64 1.80 0.44
N GLU A 226 -16.64 0.91 0.42
CA GLU A 226 -17.62 0.75 -0.67
C GLU A 226 -16.94 0.48 -2.03
N ILE A 227 -15.81 -0.24 -1.99
CA ILE A 227 -15.07 -0.64 -3.18
C ILE A 227 -15.63 -1.95 -3.72
N GLU A 228 -15.90 -1.99 -5.01
CA GLU A 228 -16.35 -3.19 -5.72
C GLU A 228 -15.48 -3.47 -6.94
N ARG A 229 -15.30 -4.76 -7.23
CA ARG A 229 -14.49 -5.19 -8.37
C ARG A 229 -15.17 -4.73 -9.66
N PRO A 230 -14.46 -4.03 -10.56
CA PRO A 230 -15.05 -3.58 -11.81
C PRO A 230 -15.48 -4.76 -12.67
N MET A 231 -16.74 -4.76 -13.07
CA MET A 231 -17.34 -5.76 -13.97
C MET A 231 -17.72 -5.09 -15.29
N PRO A 232 -17.57 -5.77 -16.45
CA PRO A 232 -17.99 -5.20 -17.72
C PRO A 232 -19.47 -4.81 -17.70
N GLY A 233 -19.76 -3.53 -17.97
CA GLY A 233 -21.13 -3.01 -18.02
C GLY A 233 -21.73 -2.55 -16.69
N ALA A 234 -20.98 -2.58 -15.57
CA ALA A 234 -21.40 -2.02 -14.29
C ALA A 234 -20.57 -0.78 -13.94
N HIS A 235 -21.22 0.23 -13.35
CA HIS A 235 -20.52 1.36 -12.73
C HIS A 235 -20.23 1.01 -11.27
N THR A 236 -18.98 0.66 -10.98
CA THR A 236 -18.51 0.39 -9.62
C THR A 236 -17.48 1.43 -9.19
N VAL A 237 -17.41 1.68 -7.89
CA VAL A 237 -16.37 2.53 -7.28
C VAL A 237 -15.17 1.64 -6.99
N THR A 238 -13.99 2.00 -7.51
CA THR A 238 -12.74 1.28 -7.24
C THR A 238 -11.53 2.18 -7.44
N LEU A 239 -10.35 1.73 -7.02
CA LEU A 239 -9.10 2.45 -7.20
C LEU A 239 -8.74 2.57 -8.69
N GLN A 240 -8.41 3.78 -9.12
CA GLN A 240 -8.00 4.05 -10.51
C GLN A 240 -6.50 3.86 -10.74
N CYS A 241 -5.69 3.97 -9.67
CA CYS A 241 -4.24 3.80 -9.67
C CYS A 241 -3.84 2.33 -9.40
N PRO A 242 -2.61 1.92 -9.77
CA PRO A 242 -2.03 0.67 -9.30
C PRO A 242 -1.98 0.58 -7.78
N ALA A 243 -2.26 -0.60 -7.24
CA ALA A 243 -2.21 -0.87 -5.81
C ALA A 243 -1.39 -2.13 -5.52
N LEU A 244 -0.52 -2.06 -4.53
CA LEU A 244 0.14 -3.22 -3.96
C LEU A 244 -0.39 -3.44 -2.56
N LEU A 245 -1.08 -4.55 -2.36
CA LEU A 245 -1.51 -5.00 -1.05
C LEU A 245 -0.41 -5.85 -0.41
N VAL A 246 -0.06 -5.57 0.84
CA VAL A 246 0.97 -6.31 1.57
C VAL A 246 0.43 -6.79 2.90
N VAL A 247 0.71 -8.06 3.23
CA VAL A 247 0.36 -8.65 4.52
C VAL A 247 1.33 -9.78 4.86
N GLY A 248 1.69 -9.92 6.14
CA GLY A 248 2.42 -11.08 6.65
C GLY A 248 1.51 -12.29 6.77
N ASP A 249 2.03 -13.49 6.55
CA ASP A 249 1.25 -14.74 6.66
C ASP A 249 0.69 -15.01 8.08
N ASN A 250 1.36 -14.47 9.10
CA ASN A 250 0.96 -14.56 10.51
C ASN A 250 0.32 -13.26 11.05
N SER A 251 -0.01 -12.31 10.16
CA SER A 251 -0.66 -11.04 10.52
C SER A 251 -2.13 -11.24 10.93
N PRO A 252 -2.65 -10.49 11.91
CA PRO A 252 -4.09 -10.50 12.22
C PRO A 252 -4.95 -9.92 11.07
N ALA A 253 -4.35 -9.24 10.08
CA ALA A 253 -5.05 -8.58 8.99
C ALA A 253 -5.19 -9.43 7.70
N VAL A 254 -4.73 -10.70 7.69
CA VAL A 254 -4.71 -11.54 6.48
C VAL A 254 -6.07 -11.59 5.79
N ASP A 255 -7.14 -11.92 6.51
CA ASP A 255 -8.47 -12.08 5.92
C ASP A 255 -9.00 -10.75 5.37
N ALA A 256 -8.77 -9.65 6.08
CA ALA A 256 -9.18 -8.32 5.66
C ALA A 256 -8.45 -7.86 4.38
N VAL A 257 -7.15 -8.15 4.26
CA VAL A 257 -6.36 -7.81 3.06
C VAL A 257 -6.75 -8.69 1.87
N VAL A 258 -7.01 -9.98 2.09
CA VAL A 258 -7.51 -10.89 1.05
C VAL A 258 -8.88 -10.44 0.56
N GLU A 259 -9.76 -10.01 1.47
CA GLU A 259 -11.06 -9.44 1.12
C GLU A 259 -10.93 -8.11 0.37
N CYS A 260 -9.96 -7.25 0.73
CA CYS A 260 -9.66 -6.06 -0.04
C CYS A 260 -9.25 -6.40 -1.49
N ASN A 261 -8.40 -7.41 -1.66
CA ASN A 261 -7.97 -7.88 -2.98
C ASN A 261 -9.14 -8.44 -3.81
N SER A 262 -10.12 -9.07 -3.16
CA SER A 262 -11.33 -9.59 -3.84
C SER A 262 -12.16 -8.47 -4.47
N LYS A 263 -12.13 -7.27 -3.88
CA LYS A 263 -12.88 -6.07 -4.29
C LYS A 263 -12.13 -5.16 -5.28
N LEU A 264 -10.83 -5.32 -5.48
CA LEU A 264 -10.04 -4.47 -6.38
C LEU A 264 -9.93 -5.03 -7.80
N ASP A 265 -9.53 -4.15 -8.73
CA ASP A 265 -9.24 -4.48 -10.13
C ASP A 265 -7.97 -5.37 -10.22
N PRO A 266 -8.09 -6.65 -10.60
CA PRO A 266 -6.96 -7.57 -10.65
C PRO A 266 -5.91 -7.20 -11.72
N THR A 267 -6.21 -6.31 -12.66
CA THR A 267 -5.25 -5.85 -13.68
C THR A 267 -4.29 -4.78 -13.15
N LYS A 268 -4.68 -4.09 -12.07
CA LYS A 268 -3.93 -2.99 -11.44
C LYS A 268 -3.48 -3.31 -10.02
N THR A 269 -4.02 -4.37 -9.42
CA THR A 269 -3.72 -4.75 -8.04
C THR A 269 -2.89 -6.01 -7.97
N THR A 270 -1.85 -5.96 -7.13
CA THR A 270 -1.02 -7.11 -6.77
C THR A 270 -1.16 -7.38 -5.28
N LEU A 271 -1.29 -8.64 -4.89
CA LEU A 271 -1.25 -9.07 -3.49
C LEU A 271 0.11 -9.74 -3.20
N LEU A 272 0.85 -9.18 -2.26
CA LEU A 272 2.09 -9.74 -1.72
C LEU A 272 1.84 -10.26 -0.30
N LYS A 273 1.71 -11.59 -0.18
CA LYS A 273 1.70 -12.28 1.10
C LYS A 273 3.13 -12.67 1.47
N MET A 274 3.68 -12.09 2.54
CA MET A 274 5.04 -12.31 2.96
C MET A 274 5.11 -13.53 3.88
N ALA A 275 5.94 -14.51 3.51
CA ALA A 275 6.16 -15.71 4.31
C ALA A 275 6.99 -15.37 5.56
N ASP A 276 6.74 -16.13 6.64
CA ASP A 276 7.43 -16.00 7.93
C ASP A 276 7.39 -14.57 8.47
N CYS A 277 6.26 -13.90 8.28
CA CYS A 277 6.11 -12.48 8.56
C CYS A 277 4.86 -12.21 9.39
N GLY A 278 5.07 -11.47 10.48
CA GLY A 278 4.03 -11.10 11.42
C GLY A 278 3.23 -9.88 11.01
N GLY A 279 2.75 -9.14 12.01
CA GLY A 279 1.83 -8.03 11.80
C GLY A 279 2.49 -6.72 11.35
N LEU A 280 3.82 -6.59 11.37
CA LEU A 280 4.53 -5.39 10.87
C LEU A 280 5.56 -5.73 9.76
N PRO A 281 5.11 -6.03 8.52
CA PRO A 281 6.00 -6.47 7.44
C PRO A 281 7.13 -5.50 7.09
N GLN A 282 6.87 -4.20 7.25
CA GLN A 282 7.86 -3.13 7.03
C GLN A 282 8.99 -3.08 8.04
N ILE A 283 8.94 -3.89 9.09
CA ILE A 283 9.94 -3.95 10.15
C ILE A 283 10.59 -5.33 10.17
N SER A 284 9.77 -6.38 10.25
CA SER A 284 10.27 -7.76 10.42
C SER A 284 11.21 -8.17 9.28
N GLN A 285 10.94 -7.72 8.06
CA GLN A 285 11.76 -8.08 6.89
C GLN A 285 12.91 -7.12 6.60
N VAL A 286 13.02 -6.03 7.37
CA VAL A 286 14.27 -5.26 7.47
C VAL A 286 15.22 -5.95 8.45
N SER A 287 14.70 -6.54 9.54
CA SER A 287 15.51 -7.29 10.51
C SER A 287 15.93 -8.69 10.03
N HIS A 288 15.16 -9.34 9.16
CA HIS A 288 15.47 -10.66 8.60
C HIS A 288 16.23 -10.58 7.27
N THR A 289 17.34 -9.84 7.21
CA THR A 289 18.37 -10.10 6.18
C THR A 289 19.06 -11.43 6.53
N CYS A 290 18.53 -12.54 6.02
CA CYS A 290 19.12 -13.87 6.18
C CYS A 290 20.57 -13.87 5.63
N PRO A 291 21.61 -14.24 6.41
CA PRO A 291 23.02 -14.11 5.99
C PRO A 291 23.47 -15.05 4.85
N HIS A 292 22.58 -15.80 4.20
CA HIS A 292 22.93 -16.97 3.38
C HIS A 292 22.47 -16.91 1.92
N SER A 293 22.17 -15.74 1.37
CA SER A 293 21.96 -15.61 -0.08
C SER A 293 22.75 -14.40 -0.64
N PRO A 294 23.71 -14.61 -1.56
CA PRO A 294 24.38 -13.51 -2.23
C PRO A 294 23.36 -12.83 -3.15
N GLY A 295 22.82 -11.68 -2.74
CA GLY A 295 21.79 -10.92 -3.44
C GLY A 295 20.48 -10.65 -2.68
N GLY A 296 20.43 -10.88 -1.36
CA GLY A 296 19.21 -10.72 -0.55
C GLY A 296 18.84 -9.25 -0.27
N HIS A 297 18.07 -8.64 -1.17
CA HIS A 297 17.32 -7.42 -0.88
C HIS A 297 16.03 -7.75 -0.11
N SER A 298 15.63 -6.90 0.85
CA SER A 298 14.34 -7.04 1.54
C SER A 298 13.20 -7.05 0.52
N PRO A 299 12.20 -7.95 0.59
CA PRO A 299 11.10 -7.93 -0.37
C PRO A 299 10.34 -6.61 -0.33
N LEU A 300 10.35 -5.91 0.81
CA LEU A 300 9.74 -4.59 0.95
C LEU A 300 10.58 -3.44 0.39
N SER A 301 11.88 -3.63 0.17
CA SER A 301 12.73 -2.65 -0.53
C SER A 301 12.73 -2.88 -2.04
N ALA A 302 12.57 -4.13 -2.48
CA ALA A 302 12.30 -4.47 -3.87
C ALA A 302 10.92 -3.98 -4.34
N VAL A 303 9.97 -3.73 -3.42
CA VAL A 303 8.57 -3.40 -3.71
C VAL A 303 8.36 -1.98 -4.26
N PRO A 304 8.87 -0.91 -3.62
CA PRO A 304 8.83 0.41 -4.23
C PRO A 304 9.67 0.37 -5.50
N SER A 305 10.81 -0.30 -5.55
CA SER A 305 11.62 -0.39 -6.77
C SER A 305 10.88 -1.08 -7.94
N ALA A 306 10.19 -2.21 -7.73
CA ALA A 306 9.47 -2.94 -8.78
C ALA A 306 8.15 -2.28 -9.20
N SER A 307 7.38 -1.75 -8.23
CA SER A 307 6.13 -1.02 -8.50
C SER A 307 6.45 0.33 -9.15
N MET A 308 7.47 1.04 -8.67
CA MET A 308 7.98 2.27 -9.28
C MET A 308 8.66 2.04 -10.63
N THR A 309 9.30 0.90 -10.88
CA THR A 309 9.85 0.58 -12.22
C THR A 309 8.72 0.36 -13.23
N ARG A 310 7.59 -0.24 -12.82
CA ARG A 310 6.37 -0.31 -13.65
C ARG A 310 5.75 1.07 -13.90
N LEU A 311 5.69 1.93 -12.87
CA LEU A 311 5.23 3.33 -12.97
C LEU A 311 6.18 4.22 -13.80
N MET A 312 7.50 4.03 -13.69
CA MET A 312 8.52 4.72 -14.49
C MET A 312 8.49 4.29 -15.95
N ARG A 313 8.29 2.99 -16.24
CA ARG A 313 8.11 2.48 -17.62
C ARG A 313 6.80 2.96 -18.27
N SER A 314 5.75 3.20 -17.48
CA SER A 314 4.51 3.81 -17.98
C SER A 314 4.76 5.21 -18.56
N ARG A 315 5.72 5.97 -18.02
CA ARG A 315 6.07 7.32 -18.48
C ARG A 315 7.07 7.38 -19.65
N THR A 316 7.77 6.30 -19.98
CA THR A 316 8.73 6.29 -21.11
C THR A 316 8.11 5.91 -22.47
N ALA A 317 6.80 5.68 -22.54
CA ALA A 317 6.10 5.37 -23.78
C ALA A 317 4.99 6.39 -24.11
N SER A 318 5.30 7.69 -24.13
CA SER A 318 4.43 8.71 -24.74
C SER A 318 5.21 9.98 -25.11
N GLY A 319 5.35 10.21 -26.42
CA GLY A 319 6.01 11.37 -27.05
C GLY A 319 7.31 10.96 -27.73
N SER A 320 7.46 10.89 -29.06
CA SER A 320 6.76 11.60 -30.14
C SER A 320 7.04 10.89 -31.47
N SER A 321 6.02 10.42 -32.18
CA SER A 321 6.14 10.09 -33.61
C SER A 321 5.88 11.36 -34.42
N VAL A 322 6.91 11.81 -35.11
CA VAL A 322 6.82 12.87 -36.12
C VAL A 322 5.86 12.42 -37.23
N THR A 323 4.81 13.21 -37.44
CA THR A 323 3.91 13.09 -38.57
C THR A 323 4.63 13.54 -39.84
N SER A 324 5.18 12.60 -40.60
CA SER A 324 5.64 12.87 -41.97
C SER A 324 4.43 12.89 -42.89
N LEU A 325 4.04 14.10 -43.29
CA LEU A 325 3.02 14.36 -44.31
C LEU A 325 3.43 13.78 -45.66
N GLU A 326 2.46 13.05 -46.24
CA GLU A 326 2.49 12.40 -47.53
C GLU A 326 2.42 13.45 -48.66
N GLY A 327 3.43 13.46 -49.52
CA GLY A 327 3.53 14.35 -50.68
C GLY A 327 3.63 13.54 -51.97
N ALA A 328 2.52 13.44 -52.71
CA ALA A 328 2.42 12.79 -53.99
C ALA A 328 3.26 13.49 -55.09
N ARG A 329 4.10 12.73 -55.81
CA ARG A 329 4.52 13.03 -57.20
C ARG A 329 4.77 11.77 -58.01
N SER A 330 4.16 11.72 -59.19
CA SER A 330 4.18 10.63 -60.16
C SER A 330 5.37 10.67 -61.14
N ARG A 331 5.56 9.52 -61.82
CA ARG A 331 6.14 9.26 -63.17
C ARG A 331 7.67 9.32 -63.37
N SER A 332 8.23 8.16 -63.77
CA SER A 332 8.80 7.94 -65.13
C SER A 332 9.25 6.48 -65.38
N HIS A 333 9.02 6.01 -66.62
CA HIS A 333 9.47 4.76 -67.28
C HIS A 333 11.02 4.60 -67.27
N THR A 334 11.66 3.42 -67.48
CA THR A 334 11.66 2.52 -68.67
C THR A 334 12.43 1.18 -68.42
N SER A 335 12.00 0.10 -69.12
CA SER A 335 12.78 -0.98 -69.81
C SER A 335 13.81 -1.84 -69.02
N GLU A 336 14.03 -3.16 -69.16
CA GLU A 336 13.65 -4.27 -70.06
C GLU A 336 13.72 -5.58 -69.22
N GLY A 337 13.02 -6.66 -69.58
CA GLY A 337 13.74 -7.84 -70.08
C GLY A 337 13.12 -9.18 -69.66
N VAL A 338 12.40 -9.77 -70.63
CA VAL A 338 11.79 -11.10 -70.76
C VAL A 338 12.53 -12.28 -70.11
N ARG A 339 11.79 -13.19 -69.44
CA ARG A 339 11.91 -14.66 -69.64
C ARG A 339 10.65 -15.42 -69.18
N SER A 340 10.07 -16.13 -70.15
CA SER A 340 8.86 -16.93 -70.12
C SER A 340 9.00 -18.27 -69.37
N ARG A 341 7.90 -18.79 -68.80
CA ARG A 341 7.44 -20.20 -68.95
C ARG A 341 6.05 -20.47 -68.30
N SER A 342 5.06 -20.71 -69.18
CA SER A 342 3.92 -21.67 -69.16
C SER A 342 3.29 -22.14 -67.83
N HIS A 343 2.01 -21.84 -67.55
CA HIS A 343 0.76 -22.62 -67.85
C HIS A 343 0.63 -23.93 -67.04
N THR A 344 -0.31 -24.09 -66.10
CA THR A 344 -1.75 -24.49 -66.20
C THR A 344 -2.15 -24.92 -64.77
N SER A 345 -3.39 -25.00 -64.26
CA SER A 345 -4.77 -24.87 -64.73
C SER A 345 -5.68 -24.68 -63.50
N GLU A 346 -6.85 -24.10 -63.76
CA GLU A 346 -8.15 -24.14 -63.06
C GLU A 346 -8.38 -25.34 -62.10
N GLY A 347 -9.24 -25.27 -61.08
CA GLY A 347 -10.32 -24.34 -60.78
C GLY A 347 -11.37 -25.02 -59.91
N ALA A 348 -12.20 -24.17 -59.31
CA ALA A 348 -13.53 -24.38 -58.73
C ALA A 348 -13.68 -25.29 -57.47
N ARG A 349 -14.17 -24.82 -56.31
CA ARG A 349 -15.40 -24.09 -55.90
C ARG A 349 -16.47 -25.05 -55.32
N LEU A 350 -17.03 -24.61 -54.17
CA LEU A 350 -18.40 -24.86 -53.64
C LEU A 350 -18.67 -26.27 -53.07
N ASP A 351 -19.50 -26.50 -52.04
CA ASP A 351 -20.31 -25.64 -51.17
C ASP A 351 -20.94 -26.50 -50.03
N ILE A 352 -21.18 -25.84 -48.89
CA ILE A 352 -22.43 -25.76 -48.10
C ILE A 352 -23.00 -26.96 -47.27
N ILE A 353 -22.87 -26.79 -45.93
CA ILE A 353 -23.85 -26.78 -44.79
C ILE A 353 -24.73 -28.05 -44.48
N PRO A 354 -25.54 -28.10 -43.37
CA PRO A 354 -25.25 -28.85 -42.13
C PRO A 354 -26.41 -29.80 -41.67
N ASN A 355 -26.25 -30.46 -40.53
CA ASN A 355 -27.31 -30.89 -39.59
C ASN A 355 -26.66 -31.67 -38.44
N SER A 356 -27.17 -31.88 -37.23
CA SER A 356 -28.25 -31.34 -36.37
C SER A 356 -28.43 -32.37 -35.23
N GLY A 357 -28.77 -31.93 -34.01
CA GLY A 357 -29.36 -32.76 -32.94
C GLY A 357 -28.35 -33.60 -32.13
N GLY A 358 -28.51 -33.83 -30.83
CA GLY A 358 -29.57 -33.50 -29.88
C GLY A 358 -29.25 -34.12 -28.51
N THR A 359 -29.63 -33.40 -27.45
CA THR A 359 -30.06 -33.84 -26.10
C THR A 359 -29.64 -35.22 -25.55
N ARG A 360 -29.05 -35.26 -24.33
CA ARG A 360 -29.71 -35.66 -23.05
C ARG A 360 -28.72 -35.92 -21.89
N ASN A 361 -29.21 -35.57 -20.71
CA ASN A 361 -28.74 -35.86 -19.34
C ASN A 361 -28.32 -37.31 -19.07
N SER A 362 -27.36 -37.49 -18.14
CA SER A 362 -27.53 -38.32 -16.92
C SER A 362 -26.32 -38.23 -15.97
N ALA A 363 -26.63 -37.98 -14.69
CA ALA A 363 -26.06 -38.47 -13.43
C ALA A 363 -24.61 -39.01 -13.33
N GLY A 364 -23.95 -38.67 -12.20
CA GLY A 364 -22.62 -39.13 -11.74
C GLY A 364 -22.53 -40.64 -11.42
N PRO A 365 -21.63 -41.15 -10.54
CA PRO A 365 -20.80 -40.48 -9.53
C PRO A 365 -19.28 -40.82 -9.66
N ASN A 366 -18.42 -40.32 -8.76
CA ASN A 366 -17.43 -41.14 -8.05
C ASN A 366 -16.56 -40.30 -7.10
N SER A 367 -16.70 -40.59 -5.81
CA SER A 367 -15.69 -40.38 -4.77
C SER A 367 -14.66 -41.52 -4.82
N ALA A 368 -13.38 -41.20 -4.67
CA ALA A 368 -12.29 -42.04 -4.12
C ALA A 368 -10.99 -41.21 -4.15
N GLU A 369 -10.42 -40.87 -2.98
CA GLU A 369 -9.11 -41.34 -2.45
C GLU A 369 -8.08 -40.20 -2.54
N VAL A 370 -7.62 -39.55 -1.47
CA VAL A 370 -6.77 -39.96 -0.32
C VAL A 370 -5.39 -40.47 -0.73
N SER A 371 -4.36 -39.83 -0.13
CA SER A 371 -2.96 -40.25 0.11
C SER A 371 -1.98 -39.22 -0.47
N CYS A 372 -1.02 -38.64 0.25
CA CYS A 372 -0.53 -38.74 1.63
C CYS A 372 0.03 -37.37 2.03
#